data_AF-A0A4Y7PIT8-F1
#
_entry.id   AF-A0A4Y7PIT8-F1
#
_cell.length_a   1.000
_cell.length_b   1.000
_cell.length_c   1.000
_cell.angle_alpha   90.00
_cell.angle_beta   90.00
_cell.angle_gamma   90.00
#
_symmetry.space_group_name_H-M   'P 1'
#
loop_
_entity.id
_entity.type
_entity.pdbx_description
1 polymer ?
#
loop_
_entity_poly.entity_id
_entity_poly.type
_entity_poly.pdbx_seq_one_letter_code
_entity_poly.pdbx_strand_id
1 'polypeptide(L)'
;MTCKCVTSFTRSYFAKLEKGRAQLDDAMKFQKLELISAGTDFDVVRKAIISGYFHQAARVKGIGEFVNIRTDFQRIFILPACFMSLADTTTCVVYHELILTSKEYMKQVTAIDARWLAELGSTFYSVK
;
A
#
# COMPACT_ATOMS: atom_id res chain seq x y z
N MET A 1 -1.59 -13.41 -31.07
CA MET A 1 -2.85 -12.63 -31.01
C MET A 1 -2.93 -11.90 -29.67
N THR A 2 -2.43 -10.67 -29.61
CA THR A 2 -2.70 -9.78 -28.46
C THR A 2 -4.14 -9.28 -28.59
N CYS A 3 -4.99 -9.71 -27.65
CA CYS A 3 -6.40 -9.38 -27.64
C CYS A 3 -6.59 -7.86 -27.52
N LYS A 4 -7.19 -7.22 -28.55
CA LYS A 4 -7.46 -5.77 -28.58
C LYS A 4 -8.27 -5.26 -27.37
N CYS A 5 -8.97 -6.14 -26.64
CA CYS A 5 -9.69 -5.80 -25.41
C CYS A 5 -8.77 -5.51 -24.21
N VAL A 6 -7.61 -6.15 -24.10
CA VAL A 6 -6.68 -5.90 -22.98
C VAL A 6 -5.97 -4.56 -23.18
N THR A 7 -5.59 -4.25 -24.43
CA THR A 7 -4.97 -2.97 -24.80
C THR A 7 -5.94 -1.79 -24.74
N SER A 8 -7.24 -1.99 -24.97
CA SER A 8 -8.23 -0.91 -24.82
C SER A 8 -8.56 -0.60 -23.36
N PHE A 9 -8.63 -1.61 -22.50
CA PHE A 9 -8.90 -1.44 -21.06
C PHE A 9 -7.75 -0.76 -20.33
N THR A 10 -6.50 -1.15 -20.61
CA THR A 10 -5.33 -0.50 -20.01
C THR A 10 -5.22 0.95 -20.47
N ARG A 11 -5.44 1.24 -21.76
CA ARG A 11 -5.32 2.60 -22.31
C ARG A 11 -6.31 3.59 -21.69
N SER A 12 -7.57 3.20 -21.48
CA SER A 12 -8.56 4.08 -20.85
C SER A 12 -8.28 4.32 -19.36
N TYR A 13 -7.78 3.29 -18.66
CA TYR A 13 -7.36 3.41 -17.27
C TYR A 13 -6.16 4.34 -17.11
N PHE A 14 -5.12 4.18 -17.92
CA PHE A 14 -3.94 5.07 -17.90
C PHE A 14 -4.31 6.52 -18.24
N ALA A 15 -5.19 6.75 -19.22
CA ALA A 15 -5.66 8.09 -19.53
C ALA A 15 -6.40 8.74 -18.35
N LYS A 16 -7.15 7.95 -17.56
CA LYS A 16 -7.79 8.45 -16.33
C LYS A 16 -6.77 8.78 -15.24
N LEU A 17 -5.74 7.95 -15.07
CA LEU A 17 -4.65 8.20 -14.14
C LEU A 17 -3.86 9.47 -14.50
N GLU A 18 -3.55 9.68 -15.78
CA GLU A 18 -2.86 10.89 -16.27
C GLU A 18 -3.65 12.15 -15.95
N LYS A 19 -4.98 12.13 -16.16
CA LYS A 19 -5.86 13.24 -15.79
C LYS A 19 -5.85 13.51 -14.29
N GLY A 20 -5.94 12.46 -13.47
CA GLY A 20 -5.87 12.60 -12.00
C GLY A 20 -4.52 13.17 -11.56
N ARG A 21 -3.42 12.74 -12.18
CA ARG A 21 -2.07 13.27 -11.91
C ARG A 21 -1.96 14.74 -12.26
N ALA A 22 -2.51 15.16 -13.40
CA ALA A 22 -2.52 16.57 -13.80
C ALA A 22 -3.28 17.45 -12.81
N GLN A 23 -4.44 16.98 -12.31
CA GLN A 23 -5.21 17.70 -11.30
C GLN A 23 -4.44 17.86 -9.98
N LEU A 24 -3.70 16.84 -9.56
CA LEU A 24 -2.86 16.91 -8.36
C LEU A 24 -1.68 17.88 -8.56
N ASP A 25 -1.07 17.89 -9.75
CA ASP A 25 0.03 18.80 -10.08
C ASP A 25 -0.43 20.27 -10.01
N ASP A 26 -1.63 20.57 -10.52
CA ASP A 26 -2.21 21.91 -10.44
C ASP A 26 -2.50 22.32 -8.97
N ALA A 27 -3.01 21.40 -8.15
CA ALA A 27 -3.24 21.64 -6.73
C ALA A 27 -1.93 21.87 -5.95
N MET A 28 -0.87 21.12 -6.26
CA MET A 28 0.46 21.30 -5.64
C MET A 28 1.07 22.66 -5.99
N LYS A 29 0.97 23.09 -7.25
CA LYS A 29 1.39 24.43 -7.68
C LYS A 29 0.62 25.52 -6.94
N PHE A 30 -0.69 25.35 -6.78
CA PHE A 30 -1.52 26.29 -6.03
C PHE A 30 -1.10 26.39 -4.56
N GLN A 31 -0.75 25.27 -3.92
CA GLN A 31 -0.24 25.22 -2.54
C GLN A 31 1.26 25.55 -2.41
N LYS A 32 1.95 25.87 -3.51
CA LYS A 32 3.40 26.15 -3.57
C LYS A 32 4.27 25.00 -3.01
N LEU A 33 3.83 23.76 -3.24
CA LEU A 33 4.61 22.57 -2.89
C LEU A 33 5.55 22.22 -4.05
N GLU A 34 6.83 21.98 -3.75
CA GLU A 34 7.79 21.54 -4.75
C GLU A 34 7.59 20.06 -5.10
N LEU A 35 7.56 19.78 -6.41
CA LEU A 35 7.39 18.42 -6.90
C LEU A 35 8.76 17.74 -7.04
N ILE A 36 9.05 16.84 -6.10
CA ILE A 36 10.33 16.11 -6.00
C ILE A 36 10.11 14.66 -6.42
N SER A 37 11.01 14.11 -7.22
CA SER A 37 11.01 12.69 -7.59
C SER A 37 11.86 11.88 -6.60
N ALA A 38 11.35 10.72 -6.17
CA ALA A 38 12.07 9.79 -5.31
C ALA A 38 13.20 9.01 -6.05
N GLY A 39 13.29 9.14 -7.38
CA GLY A 39 14.31 8.47 -8.18
C GLY A 39 14.19 6.94 -8.11
N THR A 40 15.26 6.26 -7.70
CA THR A 40 15.32 4.81 -7.52
C THR A 40 15.11 4.36 -6.07
N ASP A 41 14.91 5.30 -5.15
CA ASP A 41 14.69 4.97 -3.74
C ASP A 41 13.20 4.67 -3.49
N PHE A 42 12.88 3.37 -3.52
CA PHE A 42 11.53 2.89 -3.26
C PHE A 42 11.13 2.99 -1.79
N ASP A 43 12.09 3.14 -0.86
CA ASP A 43 11.79 3.23 0.57
C ASP A 43 11.21 4.59 0.93
N VAL A 44 11.61 5.67 0.25
CA VAL A 44 10.95 6.99 0.37
C VAL A 44 9.48 6.90 0.00
N VAL A 45 9.15 6.19 -1.10
CA VAL A 45 7.77 5.99 -1.54
C VAL A 45 6.99 5.13 -0.54
N ARG A 46 7.59 4.05 -0.02
CA ARG A 46 6.97 3.21 1.01
C ARG A 46 6.70 3.99 2.29
N LYS A 47 7.65 4.80 2.76
CA LYS A 47 7.46 5.68 3.93
C LYS A 47 6.33 6.68 3.72
N ALA A 48 6.22 7.27 2.53
CA ALA A 48 5.10 8.15 2.19
C ALA A 48 3.76 7.40 2.26
N ILE A 49 3.67 6.17 1.74
CA ILE A 49 2.47 5.34 1.85
C ILE A 49 2.15 5.06 3.33
N ILE A 50 3.14 4.67 4.13
CA ILE A 50 2.94 4.39 5.56
C ILE A 50 2.41 5.62 6.30
N SER A 51 2.88 6.82 5.98
CA SER A 51 2.42 8.06 6.63
C SER A 51 0.92 8.30 6.49
N GLY A 52 0.29 7.80 5.42
CA GLY A 52 -1.16 7.85 5.23
C GLY A 52 -1.90 6.61 5.73
N TYR A 53 -1.27 5.44 5.63
CA TYR A 53 -1.89 4.14 5.90
C TYR A 53 -1.41 3.45 7.19
N PHE A 54 -0.75 4.18 8.10
CA PHE A 54 -0.19 3.60 9.33
C PHE A 54 -1.23 2.85 10.18
N HIS A 55 -2.51 3.20 10.09
CA HIS A 55 -3.59 2.54 10.81
C HIS A 55 -4.04 1.21 10.16
N GLN A 56 -3.70 0.98 8.90
CA GLN A 56 -3.96 -0.24 8.12
C GLN A 56 -2.69 -1.08 7.98
N ALA A 57 -2.03 -1.34 9.12
CA ALA A 57 -0.85 -2.18 9.19
C ALA A 57 -1.20 -3.59 9.72
N ALA A 58 -0.58 -4.60 9.13
CA ALA A 58 -0.70 -6.00 9.53
C ALA A 58 0.67 -6.65 9.66
N ARG A 59 0.79 -7.60 10.59
CA ARG A 59 2.00 -8.40 10.82
C ARG A 59 1.72 -9.88 10.58
N VAL A 60 2.76 -10.60 10.18
CA VAL A 60 2.70 -12.06 10.03
C VAL A 60 2.53 -12.69 11.42
N LYS A 61 1.52 -13.57 11.58
CA LYS A 61 1.32 -14.40 12.78
C LYS A 61 1.61 -15.87 12.51
N GLY A 62 1.38 -16.33 11.29
CA GLY A 62 1.61 -17.71 10.85
C GLY A 62 1.85 -17.79 9.34
N ILE A 63 1.95 -19.00 8.80
CA ILE A 63 2.21 -19.21 7.37
C ILE A 63 1.02 -18.67 6.56
N GLY A 64 1.23 -17.55 5.87
CA GLY A 64 0.20 -16.89 5.06
C GLY A 64 -0.93 -16.24 5.87
N GLU A 65 -0.84 -16.21 7.21
CA GLU A 65 -1.80 -15.56 8.09
C GLU A 65 -1.23 -14.26 8.65
N PHE A 66 -1.97 -13.17 8.46
CA PHE A 66 -1.64 -11.85 8.98
C PHE A 66 -2.66 -11.44 10.04
N VAL A 67 -2.23 -10.60 10.97
CA VAL A 67 -3.12 -9.96 11.95
C VAL A 67 -2.89 -8.46 11.94
N ASN A 68 -3.96 -7.69 12.09
CA ASN A 68 -3.84 -6.25 12.23
C ASN A 68 -3.06 -5.91 13.51
N ILE A 69 -2.06 -5.05 13.40
CA ILE A 69 -1.13 -4.74 14.51
C ILE A 69 -1.84 -4.06 15.68
N ARG A 70 -2.94 -3.35 15.42
CA ARG A 70 -3.69 -2.60 16.43
C ARG A 70 -4.66 -3.49 17.22
N THR A 71 -5.37 -4.39 16.53
CA THR A 71 -6.46 -5.17 17.15
C THR A 71 -6.04 -6.58 17.54
N ASP A 72 -4.97 -7.12 16.92
CA ASP A 72 -4.41 -8.46 17.17
C ASP A 72 -5.38 -9.65 17.09
N PHE A 73 -6.63 -9.40 16.65
CA PHE A 73 -7.73 -10.34 16.77
C PHE A 73 -8.15 -10.97 15.43
N GLN A 74 -8.10 -10.18 14.34
CA GLN A 74 -8.60 -10.61 13.04
C GLN A 74 -7.51 -11.35 12.25
N ARG A 75 -7.83 -12.55 11.77
CA ARG A 75 -7.01 -13.30 10.80
C ARG A 75 -7.32 -12.82 9.40
N ILE A 76 -6.33 -12.20 8.79
CA ILE A 76 -6.43 -11.57 7.48
C ILE A 76 -5.48 -12.25 6.52
N PHE A 77 -5.93 -12.46 5.29
CA PHE A 77 -5.17 -13.11 4.23
C PHE A 77 -4.84 -12.11 3.13
N ILE A 78 -3.79 -12.35 2.36
CA ILE A 78 -3.54 -11.57 1.15
C ILE A 78 -4.49 -12.08 0.05
N LEU A 79 -5.15 -11.16 -0.67
CA LEU A 79 -6.00 -11.53 -1.80
C LEU A 79 -5.15 -12.25 -2.88
N PRO A 80 -5.58 -13.39 -3.45
CA PRO A 80 -4.80 -14.13 -4.45
C PRO A 80 -4.43 -13.35 -5.71
N ALA A 81 -5.19 -12.29 -6.02
CA ALA A 81 -4.92 -11.40 -7.15
C ALA A 81 -3.83 -10.34 -6.83
N CYS A 82 -3.44 -10.18 -5.57
CA CYS A 82 -2.36 -9.28 -5.20
C CYS A 82 -1.01 -9.98 -5.41
N PHE A 83 -0.10 -9.29 -6.10
CA PHE A 83 1.26 -9.75 -6.26
C PHE A 83 2.08 -9.28 -5.05
N MET A 84 2.42 -10.22 -4.18
CA MET A 84 3.50 -10.05 -3.21
C MET A 84 4.61 -11.01 -3.63
N SER A 85 5.83 -10.49 -3.78
CA SER A 85 6.97 -11.33 -4.15
C SER A 85 7.21 -12.35 -3.05
N LEU A 86 7.25 -13.63 -3.40
CA LEU A 86 7.51 -14.73 -2.46
C LEU A 86 8.89 -14.61 -1.78
N ALA A 87 9.77 -13.76 -2.32
CA ALA A 87 11.11 -13.48 -1.79
C ALA A 87 11.12 -12.43 -0.67
N ASP A 88 10.02 -11.71 -0.45
CA ASP A 88 9.93 -10.71 0.61
C ASP A 88 9.67 -11.39 1.95
N THR A 89 10.72 -11.62 2.73
CA THR A 89 10.65 -12.12 4.12
C THR A 89 10.09 -11.07 5.09
N THR A 90 9.36 -10.08 4.60
CA THR A 90 8.91 -8.95 5.41
C THR A 90 7.85 -9.39 6.40
N THR A 91 8.12 -9.13 7.67
CA THR A 91 7.27 -9.49 8.80
C THR A 91 6.05 -8.58 8.96
N CYS A 92 6.08 -7.40 8.31
CA CYS A 92 5.08 -6.36 8.41
C CYS A 92 4.66 -5.85 7.02
N VAL A 93 3.38 -5.56 6.88
CA VAL A 93 2.77 -5.11 5.63
C VAL A 93 1.72 -4.03 5.90
N VAL A 94 1.48 -3.19 4.91
CA VAL A 94 0.39 -2.21 4.88
C VAL A 94 -0.53 -2.53 3.72
N TYR A 95 -1.83 -2.35 3.90
CA TYR A 95 -2.85 -2.62 2.89
C TYR A 95 -3.75 -1.40 2.68
N HIS A 96 -4.38 -1.30 1.51
CA HIS A 96 -5.29 -0.19 1.18
C HIS A 96 -6.74 -0.50 1.55
N GLU A 97 -7.18 -1.74 1.27
CA GLU A 97 -8.57 -2.15 1.42
C GLU A 97 -8.64 -3.54 2.06
N LEU A 98 -9.68 -3.74 2.86
CA LEU A 98 -10.05 -5.05 3.41
C LEU A 98 -11.39 -5.48 2.81
N ILE A 99 -11.40 -6.65 2.18
CA ILE A 99 -12.58 -7.24 1.56
C ILE A 99 -13.09 -8.34 2.48
N LEU A 100 -14.27 -8.12 3.05
CA LEU A 100 -14.95 -9.12 3.86
C LEU A 100 -15.77 -10.05 2.95
N THR A 101 -15.36 -11.31 2.89
CA THR A 101 -16.11 -12.39 2.20
C THR A 101 -16.35 -13.54 3.20
N SER A 102 -16.14 -14.80 2.81
CA SER A 102 -16.03 -15.92 3.75
C SER A 102 -14.78 -15.84 4.62
N LYS A 103 -13.73 -15.16 4.14
CA LYS A 103 -12.53 -14.78 4.88
C LYS A 103 -12.24 -13.30 4.61
N GLU A 104 -11.50 -12.66 5.52
CA GLU A 104 -11.04 -11.29 5.33
C GLU A 104 -9.77 -11.29 4.46
N TYR A 105 -9.82 -10.55 3.34
CA TYR A 105 -8.70 -10.42 2.40
C TYR A 105 -8.21 -8.98 2.31
N MET A 106 -6.89 -8.78 2.40
CA MET A 106 -6.23 -7.52 2.09
C MET A 106 -6.02 -7.38 0.59
N LYS A 107 -6.33 -6.19 0.07
CA LYS A 107 -6.07 -5.79 -1.30
C LYS A 107 -5.05 -4.65 -1.34
N GLN A 108 -4.19 -4.67 -2.37
CA GLN A 108 -3.07 -3.75 -2.59
C GLN A 108 -2.16 -3.68 -1.35
N VAL A 109 -1.39 -4.74 -1.18
CA VAL A 109 -0.49 -4.91 -0.03
C VAL A 109 0.91 -4.46 -0.40
N THR A 110 1.56 -3.72 0.49
CA THR A 110 2.94 -3.27 0.36
C THR A 110 3.75 -3.75 1.55
N ALA A 111 4.90 -4.35 1.28
CA ALA A 111 5.87 -4.80 2.29
C ALA A 111 6.59 -3.60 2.91
N ILE A 112 6.70 -3.58 4.24
CA ILE A 112 7.27 -2.44 5.00
C ILE A 112 8.14 -2.91 6.17
N ASP A 113 9.02 -2.04 6.65
CA ASP A 113 9.72 -2.23 7.93
C ASP A 113 8.82 -1.74 9.09
N ALA A 114 8.71 -2.55 10.14
CA ALA A 114 7.97 -2.21 11.35
C ALA A 114 8.56 -0.97 12.07
N ARG A 115 9.85 -0.68 11.92
CA ARG A 115 10.50 0.51 12.50
C ARG A 115 9.88 1.80 11.99
N TRP A 116 9.54 1.85 10.70
CA TRP A 116 8.93 3.04 10.08
C TRP A 116 7.53 3.34 10.64
N LEU A 117 6.79 2.34 11.10
CA LEU A 117 5.51 2.56 11.77
C LEU A 117 5.69 3.29 13.10
N ALA A 118 6.72 2.94 13.87
CA ALA A 118 7.03 3.61 15.12
C ALA A 118 7.54 5.04 14.91
N GLU A 119 8.34 5.27 13.87
CA GLU A 119 8.86 6.60 13.51
C GLU A 119 7.75 7.54 13.03
N LEU A 120 6.91 7.08 12.08
CA LEU A 120 5.91 7.91 11.42
C LEU A 120 4.59 7.99 12.21
N GLY A 121 4.30 6.98 13.01
CA GLY A 121 3.08 6.84 13.80
C GLY A 121 3.35 6.78 15.29
N SER A 122 4.30 7.54 15.82
CA SER A 122 4.71 7.49 17.24
C SER A 122 3.55 7.69 18.24
N THR A 123 2.51 8.45 17.85
CA THR A 123 1.28 8.61 18.64
C THR A 123 0.44 7.33 18.70
N PHE A 124 0.51 6.48 17.67
CA PHE A 124 -0.26 5.25 17.52
C PHE A 124 0.51 4.00 17.94
N TYR A 125 1.84 4.00 17.80
CA TYR A 125 2.71 2.88 18.08
C TYR A 125 3.75 3.29 19.13
N SER A 126 3.73 2.61 20.27
CA SER A 126 4.75 2.75 21.30
C SER A 126 5.71 1.57 21.20
N VAL A 127 6.99 1.87 21.01
CA VAL A 127 8.05 0.86 21.12
C VAL A 127 8.22 0.57 22.61
N LYS A 128 7.81 -0.62 23.05
CA LYS A 128 8.14 -1.16 24.36
C LYS A 128 9.35 -2.07 24.25
#